data_AF-A0A957HRF3-F1
#
_entry.id   AF-A0A957HRF3-F1
#
_cell.length_a   1.000
_cell.length_b   1.000
_cell.length_c   1.000
_cell.angle_alpha   90.00
_cell.angle_beta   90.00
_cell.angle_gamma   90.00
#
_symmetry.space_group_name_H-M   'P 1'
#
loop_
_entity.id
_entity.type
_entity.pdbx_description
1 polymer ?
#
loop_
_entity_poly.entity_id
_entity_poly.type
_entity_poly.pdbx_seq_one_letter_code
_entity_poly.pdbx_strand_id
1 'polypeptide(L)'
;PLGSFAPWVAVLSLLIFVGTAVTFYGMRKRPGMESGESLMPAVLVISLGSAVIFGVWSLVFANGPENGYLAENVEPIAQIQASLFNLEEDIAEIQETTAETAENVEAIATVQSDVQETTEETAGNVEAIATAQAQGFADIQAAFASLQASQTLVENPATPQEWYSNARIYQLRGDTANAIAAYEGYFEFGLEYVDPYLEYTNLLKATEGIARTRQIVSDMLNTYPDSKTLDMVLGSLFDLPEERLPRLEALAQRAPDYAPVFYELGQEYTSALRANYTQNLRDQQAQAFETLFALEEQQRYSSFFIDKSRAQENLDEAMIALESYASAGFLELDFLTFYSHDGLMVVVILPEGNVQDLRFSLDDPEPKNSTGSTAIGSQSVANSTIGPIPLVKGDHTLYIQYTDVTGVESDIFTFEYTIDDIVINYQQQPFDFSANGIPVIFTMAVVESNPDALYTYNYSLDSDALDQSVQGLGQAGVINLVPVEPGEHALHVQAVGASGETNVIEFPFTVE
;
A
#
# COMPACT_ATOMS: atom_id res chain seq x y z
N PRO A 1 14.11 -42.27 37.49
CA PRO A 1 14.12 -42.85 38.86
C PRO A 1 13.12 -44.01 38.97
N LEU A 2 13.59 -45.26 38.98
CA LEU A 2 12.78 -46.37 39.49
C LEU A 2 12.44 -45.98 40.94
N GLY A 3 11.16 -45.72 41.22
CA GLY A 3 10.70 -45.29 42.55
C GLY A 3 11.22 -46.21 43.65
N SER A 4 11.27 -45.75 44.90
CA SER A 4 11.93 -46.45 46.01
C SER A 4 11.23 -47.78 46.36
N PHE A 5 11.43 -48.81 45.53
CA PHE A 5 11.00 -50.18 45.80
C PHE A 5 12.00 -50.89 46.72
N ALA A 6 13.21 -50.36 46.88
CA ALA A 6 14.24 -50.92 47.76
C ALA A 6 13.77 -51.15 49.21
N PRO A 7 13.04 -50.24 49.89
CA PRO A 7 12.47 -50.50 51.22
C PRO A 7 11.46 -51.65 51.19
N TRP A 8 10.60 -51.70 50.18
CA TRP A 8 9.60 -52.76 50.04
C TRP A 8 10.24 -54.12 49.78
N VAL A 9 11.26 -54.18 48.94
CA VAL A 9 12.03 -55.40 48.66
C VAL A 9 12.82 -55.85 49.89
N ALA A 10 13.41 -54.92 50.65
CA ALA A 10 14.10 -55.23 51.90
C ALA A 10 13.14 -55.83 52.94
N VAL A 11 11.97 -55.20 53.14
CA VAL A 11 10.94 -55.69 54.06
C VAL A 11 10.41 -57.07 53.62
N LEU A 12 10.09 -57.24 52.34
CA LEU A 12 9.58 -58.50 51.82
C LEU A 12 10.61 -59.64 51.94
N SER A 13 11.89 -59.34 51.65
CA SER A 13 12.98 -60.30 51.81
C SER A 13 13.18 -60.71 53.28
N LEU A 14 13.06 -59.75 54.21
CA LEU A 14 13.12 -60.02 55.65
C LEU A 14 11.95 -60.90 56.12
N LEU A 15 10.73 -60.65 55.62
CA LEU A 15 9.57 -61.48 55.94
C LEU A 15 9.73 -62.92 55.44
N ILE A 16 10.24 -63.10 54.21
CA ILE A 16 10.55 -64.43 53.66
C ILE A 16 11.62 -65.12 54.51
N PHE A 17 12.67 -64.39 54.92
CA PHE A 17 13.71 -64.93 55.79
C PHE A 17 13.13 -65.45 57.11
N VAL A 18 12.32 -64.63 57.80
CA VAL A 18 11.71 -64.99 59.08
C VAL A 18 10.76 -66.19 58.92
N GLY A 19 9.90 -66.17 57.91
CA GLY A 19 8.98 -67.28 57.62
C GLY A 19 9.72 -68.60 57.34
N THR A 20 10.79 -68.53 56.55
CA THR A 20 11.64 -69.69 56.23
C THR A 20 12.41 -70.17 57.47
N ALA A 21 12.84 -69.27 58.35
CA ALA A 21 13.56 -69.64 59.57
C ALA A 21 12.66 -70.37 60.57
N VAL A 22 11.43 -69.88 60.76
CA VAL A 22 10.44 -70.51 61.65
C VAL A 22 10.07 -71.90 61.15
N THR A 23 9.81 -72.05 59.85
CA THR A 23 9.50 -73.35 59.24
C THR A 23 10.69 -74.31 59.31
N PHE A 24 11.90 -73.85 58.98
CA PHE A 24 13.12 -74.65 59.09
C PHE A 24 13.35 -75.16 60.52
N TYR A 25 13.19 -74.31 61.53
CA TYR A 25 13.35 -74.70 62.94
C TYR A 25 12.22 -75.61 63.43
N GLY A 26 10.99 -75.41 62.94
CA GLY A 26 9.84 -76.28 63.20
C GLY A 26 10.02 -77.69 62.61
N MET A 27 10.58 -77.80 61.41
CA MET A 27 10.85 -79.09 60.77
C MET A 27 11.96 -79.87 61.48
N ARG A 28 12.96 -79.19 62.04
CA ARG A 28 14.05 -79.82 62.81
C ARG A 28 13.57 -80.55 64.07
N LYS A 29 12.37 -80.24 64.58
CA LYS A 29 11.74 -80.94 65.72
C LYS A 29 10.96 -82.20 65.34
N ARG A 30 10.80 -82.51 64.05
CA ARG A 30 10.14 -83.75 63.60
C ARG A 30 11.19 -84.84 63.35
N PRO A 31 11.20 -85.95 64.12
CA PRO A 31 12.14 -87.04 63.90
C PRO A 31 11.86 -87.72 62.55
N GLY A 32 12.88 -87.82 61.69
CA GLY A 32 12.81 -88.54 60.41
C GLY A 32 12.97 -87.71 59.13
N MET A 33 13.18 -86.39 59.21
CA MET A 33 13.52 -85.56 58.04
C MET A 33 14.94 -84.99 58.17
N GLU A 34 15.85 -85.40 57.28
CA GLU A 34 17.20 -84.84 57.21
C GLU A 34 17.13 -83.41 56.64
N SER A 35 17.32 -82.41 57.51
CA SER A 35 17.17 -80.99 57.16
C SER A 35 18.16 -80.46 56.12
N GLY A 36 19.17 -81.28 55.77
CA GLY A 36 20.24 -80.92 54.82
C GLY A 36 19.87 -81.03 53.34
N GLU A 37 18.81 -81.76 52.98
CA GLU A 37 18.43 -81.98 51.58
C GLU A 37 17.28 -81.08 51.09
N SER A 38 16.76 -80.18 51.94
CA SER A 38 15.74 -79.20 51.55
C SER A 38 16.34 -77.90 51.03
N LEU A 39 15.63 -77.19 50.15
CA LEU A 39 16.03 -75.87 49.64
C LEU A 39 16.05 -74.76 50.72
N MET A 40 15.58 -75.04 51.94
CA MET A 40 15.35 -74.05 53.00
C MET A 40 16.63 -73.30 53.44
N PRO A 41 17.80 -73.94 53.62
CA PRO A 41 19.03 -73.21 53.95
C PRO A 41 19.46 -72.23 52.86
N ALA A 42 19.27 -72.59 51.59
CA ALA A 42 19.59 -71.70 50.47
C ALA A 42 18.67 -70.48 50.44
N VAL A 43 17.35 -70.69 50.65
CA VAL A 43 16.38 -69.59 50.74
C VAL A 43 16.71 -68.66 51.92
N LEU A 44 17.15 -69.20 53.06
CA LEU A 44 17.58 -68.39 54.22
C LEU A 44 18.77 -67.48 53.89
N VAL A 45 19.80 -68.00 53.23
CA VAL A 45 20.99 -67.21 52.90
C VAL A 45 20.65 -66.13 51.87
N ILE A 46 19.89 -66.46 50.83
CA ILE A 46 19.53 -65.51 49.77
C ILE A 46 18.63 -64.41 50.31
N SER A 47 17.57 -64.76 51.05
CA SER A 47 16.64 -63.76 51.60
C SER A 47 17.30 -62.82 52.61
N LEU A 48 18.23 -63.32 53.44
CA LEU A 48 19.00 -62.48 54.35
C LEU A 48 19.97 -61.56 53.59
N GLY A 49 20.69 -62.09 52.61
CA GLY A 49 21.60 -61.31 51.76
C GLY A 49 20.87 -60.19 51.02
N SER A 50 19.72 -60.49 50.42
CA SER A 50 18.87 -59.50 49.75
C SER A 50 18.34 -58.45 50.73
N ALA A 51 17.87 -58.84 51.92
CA ALA A 51 17.41 -57.88 52.93
C ALA A 51 18.52 -56.90 53.35
N VAL A 52 19.76 -57.37 53.51
CA VAL A 52 20.90 -56.53 53.86
C VAL A 52 21.28 -55.60 52.71
N ILE A 53 21.43 -56.12 51.49
CA ILE A 53 21.83 -55.33 50.32
C ILE A 53 20.81 -54.22 50.04
N PHE A 54 19.52 -54.56 49.98
CA PHE A 54 18.48 -53.58 49.71
C PHE A 54 18.20 -52.66 50.92
N GLY A 55 18.42 -53.13 52.14
CA GLY A 55 18.40 -52.30 53.35
C GLY A 55 19.48 -51.22 53.32
N VAL A 56 20.73 -51.59 53.03
CA VAL A 56 21.85 -50.65 52.89
C VAL A 56 21.61 -49.69 51.71
N TRP A 57 21.15 -50.20 50.57
CA TRP A 57 20.78 -49.36 49.42
C TRP A 57 19.73 -48.32 49.82
N SER A 58 18.68 -48.73 50.55
CA SER A 58 17.63 -47.81 50.99
C SER A 58 18.16 -46.71 51.91
N LEU A 59 19.12 -47.02 52.80
CA LEU A 59 19.71 -46.04 53.72
C LEU A 59 20.66 -45.06 53.01
N VAL A 60 21.47 -45.56 52.07
CA VAL A 60 22.45 -44.72 51.35
C VAL A 60 21.76 -43.77 50.38
N PHE A 61 20.69 -44.23 49.70
CA PHE A 61 20.02 -43.44 48.65
C PHE A 61 18.75 -42.71 49.11
N ALA A 62 18.32 -42.85 50.37
CA ALA A 62 17.20 -42.07 50.93
C ALA A 62 17.57 -40.61 51.24
N ASN A 63 18.86 -40.31 51.40
CA ASN A 63 19.38 -38.96 51.67
C ASN A 63 20.22 -38.43 50.51
N GLY A 64 19.85 -38.78 49.27
CA GLY A 64 20.54 -38.31 48.09
C GLY A 64 20.42 -36.78 47.89
N PRO A 65 21.36 -36.15 47.18
CA PRO A 65 21.33 -34.72 46.86
C PRO A 65 20.11 -34.35 46.01
N GLU A 66 19.62 -33.11 46.12
CA GLU A 66 18.40 -32.63 45.41
C GLU A 66 18.45 -32.83 43.90
N ASN A 67 19.64 -32.75 43.29
CA ASN A 67 19.84 -32.96 41.86
C ASN A 67 20.14 -34.43 41.48
N GLY A 68 20.18 -35.34 42.46
CA GLY A 68 20.57 -36.73 42.27
C GLY A 68 22.07 -36.91 41.99
N TYR A 69 22.60 -38.07 42.39
CA TYR A 69 24.04 -38.35 42.33
C TYR A 69 24.65 -38.29 40.91
N LEU A 70 23.84 -38.45 39.86
CA LEU A 70 24.32 -38.39 38.47
C LEU A 70 24.47 -36.95 37.99
N ALA A 71 23.52 -36.05 38.29
CA ALA A 71 23.64 -34.66 37.87
C ALA A 71 24.73 -33.92 38.64
N GLU A 72 24.93 -34.24 39.93
CA GLU A 72 25.96 -33.61 40.76
C GLU A 72 27.39 -34.00 40.36
N ASN A 73 27.57 -35.15 39.69
CA ASN A 73 28.88 -35.64 39.29
C ASN A 73 29.11 -35.66 37.77
N VAL A 74 28.07 -35.41 36.97
CA VAL A 74 28.12 -35.42 35.50
C VAL A 74 27.45 -34.16 34.98
N GLU A 75 28.28 -33.16 34.74
CA GLU A 75 27.88 -31.79 34.37
C GLU A 75 26.94 -31.69 33.14
N PRO A 76 27.08 -32.53 32.09
CA PRO A 76 26.09 -32.56 31.00
C PRO A 76 24.66 -32.92 31.43
N ILE A 77 24.50 -33.74 32.48
CA ILE A 77 23.18 -34.15 32.97
C ILE A 77 22.54 -33.02 33.81
N ALA A 78 23.34 -32.25 34.55
CA ALA A 78 22.86 -31.08 35.28
C ALA A 78 22.31 -30.00 34.32
N GLN A 79 22.97 -29.77 33.18
CA GLN A 79 22.52 -28.80 32.19
C GLN A 79 21.17 -29.19 31.55
N ILE A 80 20.99 -30.47 31.23
CA ILE A 80 19.72 -30.98 30.66
C ILE A 80 18.57 -30.82 31.67
N GLN A 81 18.83 -31.05 32.95
CA GLN A 81 17.80 -30.93 33.99
C GLN A 81 17.44 -29.46 34.28
N ALA A 82 18.41 -28.55 34.26
CA ALA A 82 18.16 -27.11 34.36
C ALA A 82 17.31 -26.59 33.17
N SER A 83 17.59 -27.05 31.95
CA SER A 83 16.76 -26.72 30.79
C SER A 83 15.34 -27.28 30.89
N LEU A 84 15.15 -28.46 31.49
CA LEU A 84 13.82 -29.04 31.69
C LEU A 84 12.99 -28.29 32.75
N PHE A 85 13.63 -27.77 33.80
CA PHE A 85 12.93 -26.95 34.80
C PHE A 85 12.52 -25.59 34.26
N ASN A 86 13.37 -24.93 33.46
CA ASN A 86 12.99 -23.68 32.81
C ASN A 86 11.84 -23.89 31.80
N LEU A 87 11.79 -25.04 31.11
CA LEU A 87 10.66 -25.37 30.24
C LEU A 87 9.34 -25.54 30.99
N GLU A 88 9.35 -25.94 32.26
CA GLU A 88 8.14 -26.06 33.07
C GLU A 88 7.58 -24.68 33.47
N GLU A 89 8.48 -23.72 33.76
CA GLU A 89 8.15 -22.31 33.99
C GLU A 89 7.61 -21.65 32.71
N ASP A 90 8.29 -21.84 31.57
CA ASP A 90 7.85 -21.32 30.26
C ASP A 90 6.45 -21.87 29.89
N ILE A 91 6.15 -23.14 30.19
CA ILE A 91 4.85 -23.75 29.93
C ILE A 91 3.75 -23.15 30.82
N ALA A 92 4.05 -22.82 32.08
CA ALA A 92 3.10 -22.17 32.98
C ALA A 92 2.78 -20.74 32.51
N GLU A 93 3.79 -19.98 32.09
CA GLU A 93 3.63 -18.63 31.53
C GLU A 93 2.83 -18.65 30.22
N ILE A 94 3.07 -19.64 29.35
CA ILE A 94 2.28 -19.84 28.13
C ILE A 94 0.82 -20.16 28.46
N GLN A 95 0.55 -20.96 29.48
CA GLN A 95 -0.83 -21.29 29.89
C GLN A 95 -1.58 -20.07 30.44
N GLU A 96 -0.91 -19.26 31.26
CA GLU A 96 -1.47 -18.00 31.79
C GLU A 96 -1.75 -17.01 30.65
N THR A 97 -0.78 -16.81 29.75
CA THR A 97 -0.93 -15.96 28.56
C THR A 97 -2.05 -16.46 27.64
N THR A 98 -2.20 -17.78 27.51
CA THR A 98 -3.27 -18.40 26.70
C THR A 98 -4.65 -18.18 27.34
N ALA A 99 -4.75 -18.23 28.67
CA ALA A 99 -5.99 -17.95 29.39
C ALA A 99 -6.39 -16.47 29.26
N GLU A 100 -5.44 -15.55 29.42
CA GLU A 100 -5.67 -14.11 29.22
C GLU A 100 -6.05 -13.79 27.76
N THR A 101 -5.40 -14.45 26.80
CA THR A 101 -5.77 -14.31 25.38
C THR A 101 -7.18 -14.81 25.10
N ALA A 102 -7.61 -15.91 25.73
CA ALA A 102 -8.96 -16.44 25.59
C ALA A 102 -10.02 -15.47 26.17
N GLU A 103 -9.74 -14.86 27.34
CA GLU A 103 -10.62 -13.86 27.95
C GLU A 103 -10.71 -12.58 27.10
N ASN A 104 -9.58 -12.11 26.56
CA ASN A 104 -9.55 -10.96 25.65
C ASN A 104 -10.31 -11.23 24.34
N VAL A 105 -10.24 -12.45 23.79
CA VAL A 105 -11.00 -12.83 22.60
C VAL A 105 -12.51 -12.86 22.89
N GLU A 106 -12.93 -13.31 24.07
CA GLU A 106 -14.34 -13.30 24.48
C GLU A 106 -14.87 -11.86 24.71
N ALA A 107 -14.04 -10.99 25.30
CA ALA A 107 -14.33 -9.57 25.44
C ALA A 107 -14.43 -8.86 24.07
N ILE A 108 -13.52 -9.17 23.13
CA ILE A 108 -13.56 -8.64 21.76
C ILE A 108 -14.82 -9.12 21.02
N ALA A 109 -15.20 -10.39 21.18
CA ALA A 109 -16.42 -10.91 20.56
C ALA A 109 -17.69 -10.20 21.07
N THR A 110 -17.73 -9.84 22.35
CA THR A 110 -18.83 -9.09 22.97
C THR A 110 -18.85 -7.64 22.46
N VAL A 111 -17.69 -6.98 22.40
CA VAL A 111 -17.60 -5.62 21.82
C VAL A 111 -18.00 -5.63 20.33
N GLN A 112 -17.64 -6.68 19.59
CA GLN A 112 -18.00 -6.81 18.18
C GLN A 112 -19.52 -7.02 18.01
N SER A 113 -20.20 -7.77 18.88
CA SER A 113 -21.66 -7.89 18.85
C SER A 113 -22.34 -6.57 19.20
N ASP A 114 -21.84 -5.84 20.20
CA ASP A 114 -22.41 -4.55 20.61
C ASP A 114 -22.24 -3.48 19.52
N VAL A 115 -21.08 -3.46 18.84
CA VAL A 115 -20.83 -2.59 17.69
C VAL A 115 -21.73 -2.96 16.50
N GLN A 116 -21.92 -4.26 16.24
CA GLN A 116 -22.82 -4.71 15.17
C GLN A 116 -24.27 -4.32 15.45
N GLU A 117 -24.77 -4.53 16.67
CA GLU A 117 -26.13 -4.15 17.09
C GLU A 117 -26.32 -2.62 17.03
N THR A 118 -25.33 -1.85 17.50
CA THR A 118 -25.37 -0.37 17.43
C THR A 118 -25.32 0.13 15.98
N THR A 119 -24.58 -0.56 15.10
CA THR A 119 -24.48 -0.23 13.67
C THR A 119 -25.78 -0.56 12.94
N GLU A 120 -26.42 -1.69 13.25
CA GLU A 120 -27.73 -2.07 12.73
C GLU A 120 -28.84 -1.13 13.23
N GLU A 121 -28.82 -0.71 14.50
CA GLU A 121 -29.74 0.29 15.04
C GLU A 121 -29.53 1.67 14.40
N THR A 122 -28.27 2.08 14.20
CA THR A 122 -27.94 3.34 13.54
C THR A 122 -28.33 3.31 12.07
N ALA A 123 -28.05 2.22 11.36
CA ALA A 123 -28.47 2.02 9.98
C ALA A 123 -30.00 2.02 9.86
N GLY A 124 -30.72 1.35 10.77
CA GLY A 124 -32.18 1.35 10.80
C GLY A 124 -32.78 2.71 11.13
N ASN A 125 -32.17 3.49 12.03
CA ASN A 125 -32.59 4.86 12.33
C ASN A 125 -32.30 5.81 11.17
N VAL A 126 -31.17 5.67 10.49
CA VAL A 126 -30.83 6.43 9.28
C VAL A 126 -31.75 6.06 8.12
N GLU A 127 -32.06 4.78 7.94
CA GLU A 127 -33.02 4.30 6.93
C GLU A 127 -34.44 4.78 7.25
N ALA A 128 -34.85 4.83 8.51
CA ALA A 128 -36.14 5.36 8.93
C ALA A 128 -36.23 6.89 8.73
N ILE A 129 -35.15 7.63 9.00
CA ILE A 129 -35.07 9.08 8.72
C ILE A 129 -35.06 9.32 7.22
N ALA A 130 -34.28 8.56 6.44
CA ALA A 130 -34.24 8.64 4.99
C ALA A 130 -35.59 8.27 4.37
N THR A 131 -36.30 7.27 4.92
CA THR A 131 -37.65 6.88 4.49
C THR A 131 -38.69 7.92 4.87
N ALA A 132 -38.61 8.52 6.07
CA ALA A 132 -39.49 9.61 6.47
C ALA A 132 -39.25 10.89 5.64
N GLN A 133 -37.99 11.18 5.31
CA GLN A 133 -37.62 12.24 4.37
C GLN A 133 -38.09 11.91 2.95
N ALA A 134 -37.92 10.68 2.45
CA ALA A 134 -38.35 10.24 1.12
C ALA A 134 -39.90 10.20 0.97
N GLN A 135 -40.62 9.86 2.03
CA GLN A 135 -42.09 9.87 2.03
C GLN A 135 -42.61 11.32 2.10
N GLY A 136 -42.02 12.15 2.97
CA GLY A 136 -42.26 13.60 2.96
C GLY A 136 -41.90 14.23 1.61
N PHE A 137 -40.86 13.71 0.95
CA PHE A 137 -40.33 14.16 -0.34
C PHE A 137 -41.26 13.89 -1.53
N ALA A 138 -41.88 12.71 -1.62
CA ALA A 138 -42.86 12.42 -2.67
C ALA A 138 -44.08 13.36 -2.58
N ASP A 139 -44.51 13.64 -1.35
CA ASP A 139 -45.58 14.60 -1.08
C ASP A 139 -45.13 16.05 -1.36
N ILE A 140 -43.87 16.39 -1.04
CA ILE A 140 -43.23 17.68 -1.36
C ILE A 140 -43.16 17.90 -2.87
N GLN A 141 -42.69 16.94 -3.65
CA GLN A 141 -42.55 17.05 -5.10
C GLN A 141 -43.90 17.18 -5.79
N ALA A 142 -44.89 16.37 -5.41
CA ALA A 142 -46.23 16.46 -5.97
C ALA A 142 -46.88 17.82 -5.67
N ALA A 143 -46.75 18.29 -4.42
CA ALA A 143 -47.21 19.62 -4.02
C ALA A 143 -46.48 20.73 -4.79
N PHE A 144 -45.15 20.67 -4.89
CA PHE A 144 -44.34 21.65 -5.59
C PHE A 144 -44.62 21.70 -7.10
N ALA A 145 -44.68 20.54 -7.77
CA ALA A 145 -45.02 20.46 -9.19
C ALA A 145 -46.42 21.04 -9.47
N SER A 146 -47.38 20.81 -8.57
CA SER A 146 -48.72 21.40 -8.67
C SER A 146 -48.71 22.93 -8.49
N LEU A 147 -47.92 23.43 -7.53
CA LEU A 147 -47.79 24.87 -7.26
C LEU A 147 -47.04 25.59 -8.39
N GLN A 148 -45.95 25.03 -8.89
CA GLN A 148 -45.24 25.57 -10.05
C GLN A 148 -46.13 25.62 -11.31
N ALA A 149 -46.91 24.57 -11.56
CA ALA A 149 -47.84 24.54 -12.70
C ALA A 149 -48.90 25.65 -12.61
N SER A 150 -49.32 26.01 -11.38
CA SER A 150 -50.29 27.10 -11.15
C SER A 150 -49.67 28.50 -11.30
N GLN A 151 -48.35 28.64 -11.11
CA GLN A 151 -47.63 29.91 -11.00
C GLN A 151 -48.26 30.93 -10.03
N THR A 152 -49.08 30.48 -9.09
CA THR A 152 -49.73 31.34 -8.09
C THR A 152 -48.87 31.41 -6.83
N LEU A 153 -48.70 32.63 -6.31
CA LEU A 153 -48.05 32.84 -5.01
C LEU A 153 -48.98 32.41 -3.88
N VAL A 154 -48.41 31.76 -2.87
CA VAL A 154 -49.08 31.44 -1.61
C VAL A 154 -48.92 32.66 -0.69
N GLU A 155 -50.01 33.34 -0.33
CA GLU A 155 -49.95 34.60 0.42
C GLU A 155 -49.37 34.46 1.85
N ASN A 156 -49.58 33.32 2.51
CA ASN A 156 -49.08 33.03 3.85
C ASN A 156 -48.44 31.63 3.88
N PRO A 157 -47.21 31.48 3.34
CA PRO A 157 -46.54 30.18 3.31
C PRO A 157 -46.26 29.69 4.75
N ALA A 158 -46.62 28.44 5.04
CA ALA A 158 -46.47 27.81 6.35
C ALA A 158 -45.65 26.52 6.29
N THR A 159 -45.43 25.98 5.09
CA THR A 159 -44.68 24.75 4.86
C THR A 159 -43.43 25.03 4.02
N PRO A 160 -42.35 24.24 4.14
CA PRO A 160 -41.13 24.45 3.36
C PRO A 160 -41.41 24.41 1.83
N GLN A 161 -42.37 23.60 1.40
CA GLN A 161 -42.80 23.52 0.00
C GLN A 161 -43.35 24.84 -0.53
N GLU A 162 -44.20 25.49 0.25
CA GLU A 162 -44.82 26.77 -0.12
C GLU A 162 -43.78 27.89 -0.14
N TRP A 163 -42.87 27.91 0.84
CA TRP A 163 -41.76 28.87 0.88
C TRP A 163 -40.83 28.72 -0.34
N TYR A 164 -40.37 27.50 -0.63
CA TYR A 164 -39.52 27.24 -1.79
C TYR A 164 -40.23 27.50 -3.12
N SER A 165 -41.51 27.11 -3.24
CA SER A 165 -42.33 27.41 -4.42
C SER A 165 -42.46 28.92 -4.66
N ASN A 166 -42.76 29.69 -3.62
CA ASN A 166 -42.80 31.15 -3.70
C ASN A 166 -41.45 31.72 -4.14
N ALA A 167 -40.34 31.25 -3.55
CA ALA A 167 -39.00 31.69 -3.91
C ALA A 167 -38.72 31.51 -5.40
N ARG A 168 -39.04 30.34 -5.96
CA ARG A 168 -38.91 30.06 -7.40
C ARG A 168 -39.80 30.93 -8.27
N ILE A 169 -41.06 31.15 -7.89
CA ILE A 169 -41.98 32.02 -8.64
C ILE A 169 -41.47 33.48 -8.64
N TYR A 170 -41.01 33.98 -7.48
CA TYR A 170 -40.42 35.32 -7.41
C TYR A 170 -39.16 35.44 -8.27
N GLN A 171 -38.27 34.44 -8.22
CA GLN A 171 -37.06 34.41 -9.06
C GLN A 171 -37.39 34.42 -10.55
N LEU A 172 -38.37 33.61 -11.00
CA LEU A 172 -38.83 33.58 -12.40
C LEU A 172 -39.44 34.91 -12.86
N ARG A 173 -40.05 35.66 -11.93
CA ARG A 173 -40.61 36.99 -12.19
C ARG A 173 -39.56 38.11 -12.12
N GLY A 174 -38.32 37.80 -11.74
CA GLY A 174 -37.25 38.78 -11.52
C GLY A 174 -37.43 39.61 -10.23
N ASP A 175 -38.29 39.17 -9.32
CA ASP A 175 -38.50 39.83 -8.03
C ASP A 175 -37.52 39.29 -6.99
N THR A 176 -36.26 39.71 -7.13
CA THR A 176 -35.15 39.13 -6.38
C THR A 176 -35.25 39.33 -4.87
N ALA A 177 -35.76 40.47 -4.42
CA ALA A 177 -35.86 40.75 -2.98
C ALA A 177 -36.85 39.81 -2.28
N ASN A 178 -38.00 39.57 -2.91
CA ASN A 178 -38.98 38.62 -2.37
C ASN A 178 -38.54 37.16 -2.54
N ALA A 179 -37.76 36.86 -3.59
CA ALA A 179 -37.15 35.53 -3.75
C ALA A 179 -36.16 35.22 -2.61
N ILE A 180 -35.26 36.15 -2.29
CA ILE A 180 -34.31 36.03 -1.17
C ILE A 180 -35.05 35.81 0.15
N ALA A 181 -36.04 36.65 0.47
CA ALA A 181 -36.82 36.51 1.70
C ALA A 181 -37.57 35.17 1.77
N ALA A 182 -38.06 34.67 0.64
CA ALA A 182 -38.75 33.38 0.60
C ALA A 182 -37.81 32.19 0.77
N TYR A 183 -36.56 32.26 0.25
CA TYR A 183 -35.52 31.27 0.53
C TYR A 183 -35.12 31.27 2.02
N GLU A 184 -34.96 32.45 2.61
CA GLU A 184 -34.63 32.56 4.05
C GLU A 184 -35.72 31.93 4.92
N GLY A 185 -37.01 32.15 4.59
CA GLY A 185 -38.12 31.48 5.26
C GLY A 185 -38.12 29.96 5.06
N TYR A 186 -37.65 29.46 3.93
CA TYR A 186 -37.44 28.02 3.72
C TYR A 186 -36.32 27.45 4.61
N PHE A 187 -35.24 28.19 4.82
CA PHE A 187 -34.11 27.70 5.61
C PHE A 187 -34.39 27.60 7.12
N GLU A 188 -35.42 28.27 7.64
CA GLU A 188 -35.87 28.11 9.03
C GLU A 188 -36.29 26.67 9.38
N PHE A 189 -36.60 25.84 8.37
CA PHE A 189 -36.96 24.44 8.55
C PHE A 189 -35.75 23.49 8.68
N GLY A 190 -34.52 23.96 8.42
CA GLY A 190 -33.30 23.17 8.59
C GLY A 190 -33.21 21.93 7.70
N LEU A 191 -33.76 21.98 6.49
CA LEU A 191 -33.75 20.86 5.53
C LEU A 191 -32.51 20.92 4.65
N GLU A 192 -31.79 19.81 4.54
CA GLU A 192 -30.50 19.69 3.82
C GLU A 192 -30.65 19.45 2.30
N TYR A 193 -31.76 19.88 1.70
CA TYR A 193 -31.88 19.79 0.23
C TYR A 193 -30.90 20.76 -0.43
N VAL A 194 -30.13 20.30 -1.40
CA VAL A 194 -29.04 21.07 -2.03
C VAL A 194 -29.57 22.21 -2.91
N ASP A 195 -30.64 21.96 -3.69
CA ASP A 195 -31.12 22.92 -4.70
C ASP A 195 -31.43 24.31 -4.13
N PRO A 196 -32.20 24.46 -3.03
CA PRO A 196 -32.54 25.77 -2.50
C PRO A 196 -31.31 26.59 -2.08
N TYR A 197 -30.28 25.97 -1.51
CA TYR A 197 -29.05 26.68 -1.14
C TYR A 197 -28.24 27.09 -2.36
N LEU A 198 -28.12 26.23 -3.38
CA LEU A 198 -27.44 26.61 -4.62
C LEU A 198 -28.15 27.74 -5.36
N GLU A 199 -29.48 27.70 -5.44
CA GLU A 199 -30.26 28.77 -6.07
C GLU A 199 -30.18 30.09 -5.28
N TYR A 200 -30.28 30.03 -3.95
CA TYR A 200 -30.13 31.19 -3.08
C TYR A 200 -28.75 31.83 -3.22
N THR A 201 -27.68 31.03 -3.19
CA THR A 201 -26.32 31.56 -3.31
C THR A 201 -26.02 32.09 -4.70
N ASN A 202 -26.54 31.49 -5.76
CA ASN A 202 -26.44 32.03 -7.12
C ASN A 202 -27.15 33.40 -7.23
N LEU A 203 -28.33 33.52 -6.61
CA LEU A 203 -29.07 34.76 -6.57
C LEU A 203 -28.31 35.86 -5.82
N LEU A 204 -27.79 35.55 -4.62
CA LEU A 204 -26.96 36.45 -3.83
C LEU A 204 -25.67 36.86 -4.56
N LYS A 205 -24.99 35.92 -5.24
CA LYS A 205 -23.80 36.23 -6.04
C LYS A 205 -24.12 37.25 -7.14
N ALA A 206 -25.28 37.11 -7.77
CA ALA A 206 -25.72 38.01 -8.83
C ALA A 206 -26.10 39.40 -8.32
N THR A 207 -26.64 39.52 -7.10
CA THR A 207 -27.12 40.81 -6.56
C THR A 207 -26.16 41.52 -5.62
N GLU A 208 -25.44 40.78 -4.80
CA GLU A 208 -24.59 41.31 -3.72
C GLU A 208 -23.09 41.02 -3.94
N GLY A 209 -22.76 40.12 -4.88
CA GLY A 209 -21.40 39.71 -5.17
C GLY A 209 -20.88 38.60 -4.27
N ILE A 210 -19.75 38.00 -4.67
CA ILE A 210 -19.22 36.78 -4.04
C ILE A 210 -18.80 36.98 -2.58
N ALA A 211 -18.11 38.09 -2.26
CA ALA A 211 -17.61 38.35 -0.91
C ALA A 211 -18.75 38.50 0.11
N ARG A 212 -19.82 39.21 -0.29
CA ARG A 212 -21.00 39.39 0.56
C ARG A 212 -21.80 38.09 0.70
N THR A 213 -21.93 37.32 -0.38
CA THR A 213 -22.56 35.99 -0.34
C THR A 213 -21.83 35.06 0.63
N ARG A 214 -20.49 35.01 0.57
CA ARG A 214 -19.67 34.20 1.48
C ARG A 214 -19.90 34.60 2.94
N GLN A 215 -19.99 35.89 3.23
CA GLN A 215 -20.32 36.37 4.57
C GLN A 215 -21.71 35.90 5.03
N ILE A 216 -22.75 36.08 4.20
CA ILE A 216 -24.12 35.68 4.54
C ILE A 216 -24.20 34.17 4.82
N VAL A 217 -23.62 33.35 3.94
CA VAL A 217 -23.62 31.88 4.11
C VAL A 217 -22.80 31.47 5.34
N SER A 218 -21.69 32.15 5.63
CA SER A 218 -20.93 31.92 6.87
C SER A 218 -21.73 32.28 8.12
N ASP A 219 -22.49 33.38 8.11
CA ASP A 219 -23.35 33.79 9.23
C ASP A 219 -24.50 32.79 9.44
N MET A 220 -25.06 32.27 8.34
CA MET A 220 -26.04 31.17 8.38
C MET A 220 -25.45 29.90 8.97
N LEU A 221 -24.25 29.48 8.54
CA LEU A 221 -23.59 28.30 9.08
C LEU A 221 -23.26 28.46 10.57
N ASN A 222 -22.87 29.66 11.02
CA ASN A 222 -22.68 29.94 12.44
C ASN A 222 -23.98 29.81 13.24
N THR A 223 -25.12 30.09 12.62
CA THR A 223 -26.46 29.94 13.22
C THR A 223 -26.89 28.46 13.23
N TYR A 224 -26.54 27.71 12.19
CA TYR A 224 -26.88 26.30 11.98
C TYR A 224 -25.61 25.45 11.77
N PRO A 225 -24.79 25.25 12.83
CA PRO A 225 -23.45 24.67 12.69
C PRO A 225 -23.43 23.21 12.20
N ASP A 226 -24.55 22.50 12.34
CA ASP A 226 -24.68 21.09 11.93
C ASP A 226 -25.11 20.91 10.47
N SER A 227 -25.38 22.01 9.74
CA SER A 227 -25.82 21.95 8.34
C SER A 227 -24.65 21.62 7.41
N LYS A 228 -24.71 20.42 6.83
CA LYS A 228 -23.71 19.89 5.90
C LYS A 228 -23.80 20.62 4.56
N THR A 229 -25.02 20.95 4.11
CA THR A 229 -25.26 21.69 2.88
C THR A 229 -24.73 23.12 2.96
N LEU A 230 -24.93 23.83 4.07
CA LEU A 230 -24.33 25.16 4.25
C LEU A 230 -22.80 25.11 4.25
N ASP A 231 -22.21 24.11 4.89
CA ASP A 231 -20.75 23.96 4.92
C ASP A 231 -20.17 23.65 3.52
N MET A 232 -20.82 22.74 2.78
CA MET A 232 -20.46 22.41 1.40
C MET A 232 -20.55 23.64 0.49
N VAL A 233 -21.67 24.37 0.56
CA VAL A 233 -21.91 25.58 -0.23
C VAL A 233 -20.92 26.68 0.14
N LEU A 234 -20.59 26.85 1.43
CA LEU A 234 -19.55 27.79 1.83
C LEU A 234 -18.19 27.41 1.24
N GLY A 235 -17.87 26.12 1.21
CA GLY A 235 -16.69 25.58 0.54
C GLY A 235 -16.58 25.99 -0.91
N SER A 236 -17.65 25.89 -1.70
CA SER A 236 -17.61 26.25 -3.12
C SER A 236 -17.55 27.77 -3.39
N LEU A 237 -17.73 28.61 -2.37
CA LEU A 237 -17.67 30.08 -2.49
C LEU A 237 -16.27 30.68 -2.33
N PHE A 238 -15.24 29.89 -1.99
CA PHE A 238 -13.87 30.38 -1.96
C PHE A 238 -13.27 30.51 -3.36
N ASP A 239 -12.32 31.45 -3.50
CA ASP A 239 -11.76 31.81 -4.80
C ASP A 239 -10.67 30.83 -5.24
N LEU A 240 -9.88 30.33 -4.28
CA LEU A 240 -8.71 29.51 -4.55
C LEU A 240 -8.98 28.02 -4.23
N PRO A 241 -8.55 27.08 -5.10
CA PRO A 241 -8.68 25.64 -4.83
C PRO A 241 -8.05 25.22 -3.49
N GLU A 242 -6.94 25.85 -3.09
CA GLU A 242 -6.26 25.62 -1.81
C GLU A 242 -7.11 25.98 -0.58
N GLU A 243 -8.17 26.77 -0.74
CA GLU A 243 -9.17 27.03 0.30
C GLU A 243 -10.39 26.09 0.18
N ARG A 244 -10.79 25.75 -1.05
CA ARG A 244 -11.97 24.91 -1.33
C ARG A 244 -11.75 23.45 -0.95
N LEU A 245 -10.67 22.86 -1.47
CA LEU A 245 -10.38 21.42 -1.32
C LEU A 245 -10.27 20.99 0.15
N PRO A 246 -9.43 21.62 1.00
CA PRO A 246 -9.30 21.17 2.40
C PRO A 246 -10.62 21.27 3.17
N ARG A 247 -11.48 22.24 2.83
CA ARG A 247 -12.78 22.39 3.48
C ARG A 247 -13.76 21.29 3.07
N LEU A 248 -13.84 20.99 1.78
CA LEU A 248 -14.69 19.91 1.27
C LEU A 248 -14.19 18.54 1.74
N GLU A 249 -12.88 18.32 1.77
CA GLU A 249 -12.26 17.10 2.32
C GLU A 249 -12.58 16.93 3.81
N ALA A 250 -12.47 18.00 4.61
CA ALA A 250 -12.84 17.97 6.03
C ALA A 250 -14.33 17.67 6.23
N LEU A 251 -15.20 18.18 5.36
CA LEU A 251 -16.62 17.86 5.39
C LEU A 251 -16.88 16.39 5.02
N ALA A 252 -16.23 15.86 3.98
CA ALA A 252 -16.34 14.46 3.57
C ALA A 252 -15.87 13.51 4.68
N GLN A 253 -14.79 13.85 5.39
CA GLN A 253 -14.31 13.06 6.53
C GLN A 253 -15.29 13.08 7.71
N ARG A 254 -15.90 14.23 8.01
CA ARG A 254 -16.84 14.37 9.15
C ARG A 254 -18.25 13.87 8.83
N ALA A 255 -18.62 13.84 7.55
CA ALA A 255 -19.90 13.37 7.05
C ALA A 255 -19.69 12.44 5.84
N PRO A 256 -19.13 11.23 6.04
CA PRO A 256 -18.83 10.28 4.96
C PRO A 256 -20.09 9.74 4.26
N ASP A 257 -21.24 10.12 4.80
CA ASP A 257 -22.56 9.62 4.54
C ASP A 257 -23.39 10.65 3.74
N TYR A 258 -22.85 11.87 3.58
CA TYR A 258 -23.44 12.98 2.86
C TYR A 258 -22.89 13.02 1.43
N ALA A 259 -23.50 12.25 0.53
CA ALA A 259 -23.00 12.07 -0.82
C ALA A 259 -22.76 13.36 -1.64
N PRO A 260 -23.52 14.47 -1.47
CA PRO A 260 -23.28 15.70 -2.24
C PRO A 260 -21.87 16.26 -2.15
N VAL A 261 -21.16 16.08 -1.01
CA VAL A 261 -19.77 16.56 -0.89
C VAL A 261 -18.81 15.84 -1.83
N PHE A 262 -19.04 14.56 -2.11
CA PHE A 262 -18.18 13.77 -3.00
C PHE A 262 -18.34 14.17 -4.46
N TYR A 263 -19.55 14.59 -4.85
CA TYR A 263 -19.76 15.21 -6.16
C TYR A 263 -18.97 16.52 -6.29
N GLU A 264 -19.08 17.42 -5.31
CA GLU A 264 -18.33 18.70 -5.33
C GLU A 264 -16.81 18.48 -5.29
N LEU A 265 -16.32 17.52 -4.50
CA LEU A 265 -14.90 17.12 -4.49
C LEU A 265 -14.44 16.65 -5.87
N GLY A 266 -15.17 15.74 -6.50
CA GLY A 266 -14.85 15.25 -7.84
C GLY A 266 -14.81 16.39 -8.86
N GLN A 267 -15.70 17.39 -8.75
CA GLN A 267 -15.68 18.57 -9.63
C GLN A 267 -14.50 19.51 -9.37
N GLU A 268 -14.08 19.65 -8.11
CA GLU A 268 -12.86 20.41 -7.78
C GLU A 268 -11.60 19.71 -8.31
N TYR A 269 -11.48 18.39 -8.16
CA TYR A 269 -10.38 17.64 -8.76
C TYR A 269 -10.42 17.67 -10.29
N THR A 270 -11.61 17.60 -10.90
CA THR A 270 -11.78 17.80 -12.36
C THR A 270 -11.24 19.15 -12.80
N SER A 271 -11.51 20.20 -12.03
CA SER A 271 -11.03 21.55 -12.31
C SER A 271 -9.52 21.66 -12.11
N ALA A 272 -8.97 21.02 -11.08
CA ALA A 272 -7.54 20.94 -10.82
C ALA A 272 -6.80 20.24 -11.97
N LEU A 273 -7.32 19.11 -12.46
CA LEU A 273 -6.76 18.37 -13.61
C LEU A 273 -6.70 19.18 -14.90
N ARG A 274 -7.65 20.10 -15.12
CA ARG A 274 -7.61 21.03 -16.26
C ARG A 274 -6.50 22.07 -16.13
N ALA A 275 -6.13 22.43 -14.90
CA ALA A 275 -5.08 23.41 -14.63
C ALA A 275 -3.70 22.75 -14.65
N ASN A 276 -3.52 21.66 -13.91
CA ASN A 276 -2.33 20.83 -13.93
C ASN A 276 -2.74 19.36 -13.83
N TYR A 277 -2.35 18.60 -14.84
CA TYR A 277 -2.67 17.19 -14.90
C TYR A 277 -1.62 16.38 -14.11
N THR A 278 -2.07 15.63 -13.10
CA THR A 278 -1.25 14.65 -12.35
C THR A 278 -2.02 13.36 -12.12
N GLN A 279 -1.31 12.24 -11.94
CA GLN A 279 -1.91 10.96 -11.61
C GLN A 279 -2.60 11.00 -10.25
N ASN A 280 -2.02 11.69 -9.26
CA ASN A 280 -2.63 11.81 -7.93
C ASN A 280 -4.00 12.49 -7.97
N LEU A 281 -4.14 13.61 -8.69
CA LEU A 281 -5.42 14.30 -8.84
C LEU A 281 -6.45 13.45 -9.58
N ARG A 282 -6.00 12.63 -10.53
CA ARG A 282 -6.85 11.66 -11.23
C ARG A 282 -7.38 10.61 -10.27
N ASP A 283 -6.53 10.04 -9.44
CA ASP A 283 -6.93 9.01 -8.46
C ASP A 283 -7.88 9.58 -7.41
N GLN A 284 -7.64 10.81 -6.94
CA GLN A 284 -8.55 11.52 -6.04
C GLN A 284 -9.92 11.81 -6.67
N GLN A 285 -9.94 12.25 -7.93
CA GLN A 285 -11.19 12.44 -8.69
C GLN A 285 -11.97 11.12 -8.79
N ALA A 286 -11.29 10.03 -9.19
CA ALA A 286 -11.90 8.72 -9.34
C ALA A 286 -12.48 8.25 -8.00
N GLN A 287 -11.69 8.31 -6.92
CA GLN A 287 -12.13 7.90 -5.59
C GLN A 287 -13.36 8.69 -5.10
N ALA A 288 -13.40 10.00 -5.35
CA ALA A 288 -14.55 10.83 -4.99
C ALA A 288 -15.82 10.37 -5.74
N PHE A 289 -15.74 10.15 -7.06
CA PHE A 289 -16.90 9.71 -7.84
C PHE A 289 -17.29 8.25 -7.57
N GLU A 290 -16.34 7.34 -7.33
CA GLU A 290 -16.64 5.98 -6.89
C GLU A 290 -17.39 5.97 -5.56
N THR A 291 -16.96 6.79 -4.61
CA THR A 291 -17.64 6.94 -3.31
C THR A 291 -19.05 7.52 -3.49
N LEU A 292 -19.21 8.51 -4.38
CA LEU A 292 -20.51 9.06 -4.75
C LEU A 292 -21.45 7.96 -5.28
N PHE A 293 -20.99 7.12 -6.22
CA PHE A 293 -21.81 6.07 -6.79
C PHE A 293 -22.15 4.96 -5.79
N ALA A 294 -21.20 4.58 -4.92
CA ALA A 294 -21.46 3.64 -3.84
C ALA A 294 -22.53 4.14 -2.86
N LEU A 295 -22.56 5.45 -2.59
CA LEU A 295 -23.60 6.08 -1.77
C LEU A 295 -24.95 6.19 -2.52
N GLU A 296 -24.92 6.39 -3.83
CA GLU A 296 -26.15 6.47 -4.64
C GLU A 296 -26.85 5.12 -4.82
N GLU A 297 -26.16 3.99 -4.67
CA GLU A 297 -26.84 2.67 -4.57
C GLU A 297 -27.89 2.64 -3.44
N GLN A 298 -27.68 3.47 -2.41
CA GLN A 298 -28.60 3.68 -1.28
C GLN A 298 -29.41 4.99 -1.40
N GLN A 299 -29.45 5.60 -2.59
CA GLN A 299 -30.10 6.89 -2.90
C GLN A 299 -29.60 8.07 -2.06
N ARG A 300 -28.37 7.98 -1.53
CA ARG A 300 -27.84 8.98 -0.60
C ARG A 300 -27.30 10.24 -1.28
N TYR A 301 -27.31 10.29 -2.61
CA TYR A 301 -27.06 11.53 -3.34
C TYR A 301 -28.38 12.14 -3.81
N SER A 302 -29.15 11.37 -4.57
CA SER A 302 -30.40 11.85 -5.14
C SER A 302 -31.39 12.29 -4.06
N SER A 303 -31.42 11.68 -2.87
CA SER A 303 -32.29 12.09 -1.75
C SER A 303 -32.14 13.55 -1.34
N PHE A 304 -30.95 14.14 -1.50
CA PHE A 304 -30.68 15.54 -1.14
C PHE A 304 -31.11 16.54 -2.21
N PHE A 305 -31.71 16.09 -3.32
CA PHE A 305 -32.18 16.98 -4.39
C PHE A 305 -33.70 16.93 -4.51
N ILE A 306 -34.31 18.13 -4.52
CA ILE A 306 -35.72 18.35 -4.88
C ILE A 306 -35.87 18.14 -6.39
N ASP A 307 -34.95 18.69 -7.17
CA ASP A 307 -34.87 18.48 -8.61
C ASP A 307 -34.07 17.22 -8.95
N LYS A 308 -34.78 16.11 -9.17
CA LYS A 308 -34.14 14.84 -9.55
C LYS A 308 -33.47 14.87 -10.92
N SER A 309 -33.90 15.77 -11.81
CA SER A 309 -33.25 15.89 -13.12
C SER A 309 -31.86 16.46 -12.98
N ARG A 310 -31.67 17.43 -12.08
CA ARG A 310 -30.35 17.98 -11.74
C ARG A 310 -29.45 16.94 -11.08
N ALA A 311 -29.99 16.17 -10.13
CA ALA A 311 -29.21 15.09 -9.51
C ALA A 311 -28.76 14.05 -10.55
N GLN A 312 -29.63 13.70 -11.50
CA GLN A 312 -29.29 12.79 -12.58
C GLN A 312 -28.23 13.38 -13.52
N GLU A 313 -28.35 14.65 -13.92
CA GLU A 313 -27.33 15.32 -14.74
C GLU A 313 -25.95 15.28 -14.05
N ASN A 314 -25.90 15.57 -12.75
CA ASN A 314 -24.66 15.52 -11.97
C ASN A 314 -24.06 14.10 -11.94
N LEU A 315 -24.89 13.07 -11.78
CA LEU A 315 -24.45 11.67 -11.82
C LEU A 315 -23.96 11.26 -13.22
N ASP A 316 -24.63 11.72 -14.27
CA ASP A 316 -24.22 11.46 -15.65
C ASP A 316 -22.85 12.12 -15.95
N GLU A 317 -22.64 13.36 -15.49
CA GLU A 317 -21.34 14.05 -15.58
C GLU A 317 -20.23 13.31 -14.83
N ALA A 318 -20.50 12.86 -13.60
CA ALA A 318 -19.56 12.08 -12.79
C ALA A 318 -19.21 10.74 -13.47
N MET A 319 -20.19 10.07 -14.10
CA MET A 319 -19.97 8.82 -14.82
C MET A 319 -19.04 9.03 -16.03
N ILE A 320 -19.27 10.08 -16.81
CA ILE A 320 -18.42 10.43 -17.96
C ILE A 320 -16.97 10.68 -17.50
N ALA A 321 -16.78 11.35 -16.36
CA ALA A 321 -15.45 11.57 -15.80
C ALA A 321 -14.78 10.26 -15.37
N LEU A 322 -15.52 9.35 -14.73
CA LEU A 322 -15.03 8.03 -14.32
C LEU A 322 -14.66 7.13 -15.51
N GLU A 323 -15.48 7.10 -16.55
CA GLU A 323 -15.20 6.36 -17.79
C GLU A 323 -13.94 6.90 -18.49
N SER A 324 -13.77 8.23 -18.48
CA SER A 324 -12.55 8.88 -18.98
C SER A 324 -11.30 8.48 -18.17
N TYR A 325 -11.42 8.27 -16.86
CA TYR A 325 -10.36 7.70 -16.03
C TYR A 325 -10.04 6.26 -16.45
N ALA A 326 -11.05 5.38 -16.53
CA ALA A 326 -10.85 3.97 -16.88
C ALA A 326 -10.27 3.75 -18.29
N SER A 327 -10.54 4.68 -19.22
CA SER A 327 -10.04 4.62 -20.60
C SER A 327 -8.63 5.21 -20.79
N ALA A 328 -8.12 5.96 -19.83
CA ALA A 328 -6.79 6.54 -19.89
C ALA A 328 -5.75 5.49 -19.46
N GLY A 329 -4.75 5.24 -20.31
CA GLY A 329 -3.61 4.41 -19.92
C GLY A 329 -2.87 5.03 -18.74
N PHE A 330 -2.26 4.18 -17.90
CA PHE A 330 -1.37 4.64 -16.84
C PHE A 330 -0.23 5.45 -17.45
N LEU A 331 0.14 6.50 -16.74
CA LEU A 331 1.26 7.36 -17.07
C LEU A 331 2.57 6.61 -16.82
N GLU A 332 3.18 6.04 -17.85
CA GLU A 332 4.50 5.41 -17.78
C GLU A 332 5.62 6.42 -18.05
N LEU A 333 6.76 6.24 -17.37
CA LEU A 333 7.99 6.92 -17.74
C LEU A 333 8.56 6.29 -19.02
N ASP A 334 9.02 7.14 -19.93
CA ASP A 334 9.80 6.72 -21.08
C ASP A 334 11.24 7.26 -20.96
N PHE A 335 12.20 6.61 -21.61
CA PHE A 335 13.62 6.87 -21.42
C PHE A 335 14.34 7.00 -22.75
N LEU A 336 15.13 8.07 -22.90
CA LEU A 336 16.08 8.22 -24.00
C LEU A 336 17.50 8.16 -23.45
N THR A 337 18.26 7.16 -23.88
CA THR A 337 19.65 6.96 -23.47
C THR A 337 20.63 7.44 -24.52
N PHE A 338 21.67 8.15 -24.09
CA PHE A 338 22.78 8.59 -24.93
C PHE A 338 24.10 8.23 -24.29
N TYR A 339 24.98 7.59 -25.04
CA TYR A 339 26.33 7.30 -24.57
C TYR A 339 27.29 8.40 -25.03
N SER A 340 28.02 8.97 -24.07
CA SER A 340 29.06 9.97 -24.30
C SER A 340 30.40 9.48 -23.75
N HIS A 341 31.50 10.18 -24.08
CA HIS A 341 32.82 9.84 -23.50
C HIS A 341 32.84 9.98 -21.98
N ASP A 342 32.01 10.86 -21.41
CA ASP A 342 31.94 11.10 -19.97
C ASP A 342 31.03 10.12 -19.22
N GLY A 343 30.21 9.33 -19.94
CA GLY A 343 29.29 8.37 -19.36
C GLY A 343 27.96 8.24 -20.10
N LEU A 344 27.07 7.42 -19.54
CA LEU A 344 25.68 7.29 -19.97
C LEU A 344 24.87 8.51 -19.49
N MET A 345 24.13 9.12 -20.41
CA MET A 345 23.14 10.14 -20.14
C MET A 345 21.75 9.52 -20.35
N VAL A 346 20.86 9.71 -19.38
CA VAL A 346 19.46 9.25 -19.46
C VAL A 346 18.56 10.47 -19.41
N VAL A 347 17.77 10.69 -20.45
CA VAL A 347 16.71 11.70 -20.47
C VAL A 347 15.41 10.99 -20.15
N VAL A 348 14.80 11.38 -19.05
CA VAL A 348 13.52 10.86 -18.55
C VAL A 348 12.39 11.66 -19.17
N ILE A 349 11.54 10.99 -19.93
CA ILE A 349 10.30 11.56 -20.47
C ILE A 349 9.23 11.38 -19.38
N LEU A 350 8.97 12.48 -18.67
CA LEU A 350 7.98 12.52 -17.61
C LEU A 350 6.56 12.51 -18.21
N PRO A 351 5.64 11.70 -17.67
CA PRO A 351 4.28 11.63 -18.16
C PRO A 351 3.41 12.81 -17.69
N GLU A 352 3.91 13.58 -16.73
CA GLU A 352 3.26 14.74 -16.14
C GLU A 352 4.09 16.01 -16.38
N GLY A 353 3.41 17.15 -16.51
CA GLY A 353 4.06 18.46 -16.63
C GLY A 353 4.39 19.06 -15.26
N ASN A 354 5.36 19.98 -15.23
CA ASN A 354 5.68 20.80 -14.06
C ASN A 354 6.07 20.02 -12.79
N VAL A 355 6.65 18.84 -12.95
CA VAL A 355 7.28 18.06 -11.87
C VAL A 355 8.28 18.92 -11.10
N GLN A 356 8.17 18.91 -9.77
CA GLN A 356 8.95 19.77 -8.87
C GLN A 356 10.36 19.22 -8.60
N ASP A 357 10.48 17.91 -8.39
CA ASP A 357 11.73 17.22 -8.10
C ASP A 357 11.76 15.88 -8.83
N LEU A 358 12.94 15.46 -9.29
CA LEU A 358 13.18 14.15 -9.87
C LEU A 358 14.39 13.56 -9.16
N ARG A 359 14.17 12.45 -8.47
CA ARG A 359 15.20 11.73 -7.73
C ARG A 359 15.55 10.45 -8.42
N PHE A 360 16.82 10.08 -8.32
CA PHE A 360 17.34 8.84 -8.85
C PHE A 360 18.39 8.22 -7.95
N SER A 361 18.55 6.90 -8.08
CA SER A 361 19.66 6.14 -7.51
C SER A 361 20.04 5.01 -8.48
N LEU A 362 21.34 4.73 -8.54
CA LEU A 362 21.88 3.60 -9.30
C LEU A 362 22.06 2.41 -8.36
N ASP A 363 21.46 1.27 -8.70
CA ASP A 363 21.55 -0.01 -7.96
C ASP A 363 21.13 0.07 -6.48
N ASP A 364 20.44 1.15 -6.09
CA ASP A 364 19.84 1.34 -4.77
C ASP A 364 18.35 1.63 -4.97
N PRO A 365 17.45 0.79 -4.43
CA PRO A 365 16.00 0.91 -4.60
C PRO A 365 15.41 2.17 -3.97
N GLU A 366 16.19 2.96 -3.24
CA GLU A 366 15.77 4.23 -2.64
C GLU A 366 16.38 5.42 -3.42
N PRO A 367 15.59 6.12 -4.28
CA PRO A 367 16.06 7.27 -5.04
C PRO A 367 16.43 8.47 -4.15
N LYS A 368 17.72 8.80 -4.07
CA LYS A 368 18.24 9.82 -3.13
C LYS A 368 18.79 11.06 -3.82
N ASN A 369 19.25 10.93 -5.06
CA ASN A 369 19.96 12.00 -5.75
C ASN A 369 18.97 12.82 -6.57
N SER A 370 18.79 14.09 -6.24
CA SER A 370 17.99 15.00 -7.07
C SER A 370 18.75 15.38 -8.34
N THR A 371 18.05 15.44 -9.47
CA THR A 371 18.58 15.99 -10.73
C THR A 371 18.69 17.52 -10.72
N GLY A 372 18.18 18.16 -9.66
CA GLY A 372 18.07 19.61 -9.55
C GLY A 372 16.95 20.16 -10.43
N SER A 373 16.94 21.49 -10.59
CA SER A 373 15.86 22.20 -11.29
C SER A 373 16.36 23.06 -12.44
N THR A 374 15.58 23.14 -13.50
CA THR A 374 15.76 24.05 -14.63
C THR A 374 14.64 25.09 -14.66
N ALA A 375 14.99 26.34 -14.95
CA ALA A 375 14.01 27.41 -15.10
C ALA A 375 13.40 27.40 -16.51
N ILE A 376 12.07 27.26 -16.59
CA ILE A 376 11.29 27.42 -17.81
C ILE A 376 10.34 28.60 -17.60
N GLY A 377 10.68 29.75 -18.18
CA GLY A 377 9.94 30.99 -17.93
C GLY A 377 10.06 31.45 -16.48
N SER A 378 8.93 31.58 -15.78
CA SER A 378 8.88 31.89 -14.34
C SER A 378 8.78 30.65 -13.45
N GLN A 379 8.72 29.45 -14.03
CA GLN A 379 8.57 28.20 -13.29
C GLN A 379 9.91 27.48 -13.15
N SER A 380 10.09 26.81 -12.02
CA SER A 380 11.22 25.93 -11.74
C SER A 380 10.72 24.50 -11.84
N VAL A 381 11.23 23.73 -12.78
CA VAL A 381 10.84 22.33 -13.01
C VAL A 381 12.04 21.40 -12.81
N ALA A 382 11.79 20.14 -12.48
CA ALA A 382 12.84 19.16 -12.35
C ALA A 382 13.64 19.03 -13.66
N ASN A 383 14.97 18.86 -13.53
CA ASN A 383 15.80 18.51 -14.67
C ASN A 383 15.51 17.06 -15.05
N SER A 384 15.04 16.83 -16.27
CA SER A 384 14.73 15.48 -16.75
C SER A 384 15.96 14.68 -17.19
N THR A 385 17.16 15.24 -17.10
CA THR A 385 18.39 14.57 -17.52
C THR A 385 19.19 14.07 -16.32
N ILE A 386 19.50 12.78 -16.33
CA ILE A 386 20.36 12.08 -15.37
C ILE A 386 21.70 11.78 -16.05
N GLY A 387 22.80 12.19 -15.43
CA GLY A 387 24.14 11.83 -15.86
C GLY A 387 25.15 12.99 -15.85
N PRO A 388 26.40 12.72 -16.26
CA PRO A 388 26.86 11.43 -16.80
C PRO A 388 26.97 10.34 -15.72
N ILE A 389 26.38 9.18 -16.00
CA ILE A 389 26.50 7.97 -15.18
C ILE A 389 27.77 7.22 -15.65
N PRO A 390 28.70 6.86 -14.75
CA PRO A 390 29.88 6.10 -15.13
C PRO A 390 29.52 4.78 -15.82
N LEU A 391 30.22 4.47 -16.91
CA LEU A 391 30.12 3.18 -17.59
C LEU A 391 30.88 2.14 -16.75
N VAL A 392 30.17 1.48 -15.85
CA VAL A 392 30.67 0.32 -15.10
C VAL A 392 30.11 -0.91 -15.78
N LYS A 393 30.93 -1.97 -15.92
CA LYS A 393 30.47 -3.21 -16.54
C LYS A 393 29.46 -3.93 -15.66
N GLY A 394 28.37 -4.41 -16.26
CA GLY A 394 27.40 -5.28 -15.60
C GLY A 394 25.95 -4.88 -15.87
N ASP A 395 25.06 -5.59 -15.19
CA ASP A 395 23.64 -5.26 -15.14
C ASP A 395 23.42 -4.20 -14.07
N HIS A 396 22.66 -3.17 -14.44
CA HIS A 396 22.39 -2.02 -13.61
C HIS A 396 20.90 -1.70 -13.61
N THR A 397 20.42 -1.16 -12.50
CA THR A 397 19.05 -0.66 -12.36
C THR A 397 19.07 0.78 -11.90
N LEU A 398 18.46 1.66 -12.69
CA LEU A 398 18.21 3.04 -12.32
C LEU A 398 16.82 3.13 -11.68
N TYR A 399 16.78 3.45 -10.39
CA TYR A 399 15.55 3.69 -9.65
C TYR A 399 15.22 5.18 -9.68
N ILE A 400 13.98 5.52 -10.02
CA ILE A 400 13.56 6.89 -10.28
C ILE A 400 12.24 7.16 -9.57
N GLN A 401 12.14 8.32 -8.94
CA GLN A 401 10.92 8.80 -8.31
C GLN A 401 10.80 10.30 -8.57
N TYR A 402 9.60 10.78 -8.83
CA TYR A 402 9.37 12.21 -9.01
C TYR A 402 8.35 12.76 -8.00
N THR A 403 8.41 14.06 -7.75
CA THR A 403 7.41 14.79 -6.98
C THR A 403 6.59 15.66 -7.93
N ASP A 404 5.29 15.44 -7.97
CA ASP A 404 4.40 16.16 -8.87
C ASP A 404 4.23 17.64 -8.46
N VAL A 405 3.44 18.40 -9.23
CA VAL A 405 3.18 19.81 -8.95
C VAL A 405 2.38 20.04 -7.65
N THR A 406 1.71 19.01 -7.13
CA THR A 406 0.95 19.07 -5.87
C THR A 406 1.82 18.73 -4.66
N GLY A 407 3.04 18.25 -4.87
CA GLY A 407 3.97 17.85 -3.82
C GLY A 407 3.84 16.37 -3.42
N VAL A 408 3.12 15.57 -4.20
CA VAL A 408 2.96 14.13 -3.98
C VAL A 408 4.08 13.38 -4.71
N GLU A 409 4.72 12.44 -4.00
CA GLU A 409 5.74 11.56 -4.58
C GLU A 409 5.07 10.44 -5.37
N SER A 410 5.62 10.15 -6.55
CA SER A 410 5.22 9.02 -7.39
C SER A 410 5.65 7.68 -6.77
N ASP A 411 5.17 6.60 -7.37
CA ASP A 411 5.80 5.29 -7.22
C ASP A 411 7.26 5.32 -7.72
N ILE A 412 8.05 4.33 -7.30
CA ILE A 412 9.41 4.15 -7.77
C ILE A 412 9.38 3.37 -9.09
N PHE A 413 9.90 3.99 -10.13
CA PHE A 413 10.08 3.40 -11.45
C PHE A 413 11.48 2.83 -11.59
N THR A 414 11.61 1.78 -12.40
CA THR A 414 12.88 1.10 -12.65
C THR A 414 13.22 1.11 -14.12
N PHE A 415 14.45 1.50 -14.45
CA PHE A 415 15.04 1.36 -15.78
C PHE A 415 16.25 0.44 -15.69
N GLU A 416 16.13 -0.75 -16.27
CA GLU A 416 17.21 -1.75 -16.31
C GLU A 416 18.04 -1.55 -17.58
N TYR A 417 19.37 -1.59 -17.43
CA TYR A 417 20.29 -1.51 -18.54
C TYR A 417 21.53 -2.36 -18.27
N THR A 418 22.14 -2.88 -19.33
CA THR A 418 23.39 -3.66 -19.26
C THR A 418 24.49 -2.89 -19.98
N ILE A 419 25.65 -2.80 -19.33
CA ILE A 419 26.86 -2.25 -19.92
C ILE A 419 27.84 -3.40 -20.20
N ASP A 420 28.06 -3.66 -21.47
CA ASP A 420 29.05 -4.62 -21.96
C ASP A 420 30.48 -4.04 -21.95
N ASP A 421 31.46 -4.83 -22.42
CA ASP A 421 32.87 -4.38 -22.48
C ASP A 421 33.12 -3.20 -23.44
N ILE A 422 32.24 -3.00 -24.42
CA ILE A 422 32.31 -1.94 -25.44
C ILE A 422 30.92 -1.36 -25.61
N VAL A 423 30.81 -0.06 -25.40
CA VAL A 423 29.61 0.71 -25.72
C VAL A 423 29.68 1.17 -27.16
N ILE A 424 28.62 0.94 -27.93
CA ILE A 424 28.57 1.21 -29.38
C ILE A 424 27.39 2.14 -29.67
N ASN A 425 27.67 3.26 -30.36
CA ASN A 425 26.68 4.13 -30.96
C ASN A 425 26.71 3.96 -32.48
N TYR A 426 25.54 3.83 -33.09
CA TYR A 426 25.37 3.68 -34.54
C TYR A 426 24.75 4.94 -35.15
N GLN A 427 25.28 5.38 -36.29
CA GLN A 427 24.72 6.47 -37.09
C GLN A 427 24.70 6.10 -38.58
N GLN A 428 23.51 6.08 -39.17
CA GLN A 428 23.30 5.99 -40.61
C GLN A 428 23.59 7.35 -41.27
N GLN A 429 24.36 7.36 -42.35
CA GLN A 429 24.54 8.54 -43.19
C GLN A 429 23.56 8.53 -44.38
N PRO A 430 23.30 9.68 -45.03
CA PRO A 430 22.55 9.71 -46.29
C PRO A 430 23.19 8.82 -47.35
N PHE A 431 22.37 8.28 -48.27
CA PHE A 431 22.82 7.43 -49.37
C PHE A 431 23.97 8.08 -50.15
N ASP A 432 25.09 7.36 -50.29
CA ASP A 432 26.25 7.81 -51.05
C ASP A 432 26.18 7.27 -52.49
N PHE A 433 25.81 8.15 -53.42
CA PHE A 433 25.74 7.84 -54.85
C PHE A 433 27.09 7.44 -55.47
N SER A 434 28.22 7.78 -54.83
CA SER A 434 29.56 7.42 -55.32
C SER A 434 29.99 6.01 -54.89
N ALA A 435 29.54 5.56 -53.72
CA ALA A 435 29.80 4.23 -53.18
C ALA A 435 28.68 3.21 -53.51
N ASN A 436 27.54 3.68 -54.00
CA ASN A 436 26.33 2.88 -54.27
C ASN A 436 25.84 2.11 -53.04
N GLY A 437 25.61 2.83 -51.95
CA GLY A 437 24.91 2.31 -50.78
C GLY A 437 24.96 3.28 -49.61
N ILE A 438 24.65 2.78 -48.41
CA ILE A 438 24.45 3.63 -47.23
C ILE A 438 25.68 3.51 -46.32
N PRO A 439 26.46 4.59 -46.15
CA PRO A 439 27.56 4.59 -45.19
C PRO A 439 27.01 4.50 -43.76
N VAL A 440 27.66 3.67 -42.96
CA VAL A 440 27.34 3.50 -41.54
C VAL A 440 28.58 3.83 -40.72
N ILE A 441 28.38 4.60 -39.66
CA ILE A 441 29.43 4.98 -38.71
C ILE A 441 29.08 4.38 -37.35
N PHE A 442 30.03 3.65 -36.78
CA PHE A 442 29.98 3.21 -35.39
C PHE A 442 31.01 3.98 -34.57
N THR A 443 30.56 4.59 -33.48
CA THR A 443 31.44 5.18 -32.47
C THR A 443 31.46 4.26 -31.26
N MET A 444 32.63 4.00 -30.72
CA MET A 444 32.82 2.99 -29.67
C MET A 444 33.64 3.51 -28.51
N ALA A 445 33.30 3.04 -27.31
CA ALA A 445 34.08 3.25 -26.10
C ALA A 445 34.29 1.92 -25.36
N VAL A 446 35.54 1.55 -25.10
CA VAL A 446 35.90 0.42 -24.25
C VAL A 446 35.66 0.84 -22.80
N VAL A 447 34.82 0.09 -22.11
CA VAL A 447 34.41 0.37 -20.73
C VAL A 447 35.61 0.27 -19.80
N GLU A 448 35.69 1.17 -18.81
CA GLU A 448 36.79 1.28 -17.84
C GLU A 448 38.20 1.47 -18.46
N SER A 449 38.28 1.83 -19.75
CA SER A 449 39.56 2.09 -20.42
C SER A 449 40.09 3.51 -20.17
N ASN A 450 41.41 3.68 -20.30
CA ASN A 450 42.00 5.02 -20.42
C ASN A 450 41.55 5.65 -21.76
N PRO A 451 40.92 6.85 -21.75
CA PRO A 451 40.41 7.51 -22.95
C PRO A 451 41.44 7.63 -24.08
N ASP A 452 42.70 7.90 -23.73
CA ASP A 452 43.78 8.15 -24.67
C ASP A 452 44.59 6.89 -25.03
N ALA A 453 44.25 5.73 -24.45
CA ALA A 453 44.94 4.49 -24.78
C ALA A 453 44.54 4.01 -26.18
N LEU A 454 45.51 3.53 -26.93
CA LEU A 454 45.28 2.93 -28.25
C LEU A 454 44.76 1.49 -28.09
N TYR A 455 43.67 1.21 -28.81
CA TYR A 455 43.09 -0.12 -28.96
C TYR A 455 43.06 -0.50 -30.44
N THR A 456 43.15 -1.81 -30.70
CA THR A 456 42.80 -2.40 -31.98
C THR A 456 41.41 -2.99 -31.86
N TYR A 457 40.46 -2.46 -32.62
CA TYR A 457 39.09 -2.96 -32.70
C TYR A 457 39.04 -3.96 -33.86
N ASN A 458 39.00 -5.24 -33.53
CA ASN A 458 38.73 -6.30 -34.49
C ASN A 458 37.22 -6.40 -34.68
N TYR A 459 36.74 -6.46 -35.92
CA TYR A 459 35.31 -6.47 -36.20
C TYR A 459 34.97 -7.23 -37.47
N SER A 460 33.71 -7.65 -37.57
CA SER A 460 33.10 -8.24 -38.76
C SER A 460 31.62 -7.84 -38.81
N LEU A 461 31.07 -7.79 -40.02
CA LEU A 461 29.65 -7.61 -40.25
C LEU A 461 29.00 -8.98 -40.46
N ASP A 462 27.92 -9.27 -39.74
CA ASP A 462 27.10 -10.49 -39.84
C ASP A 462 27.87 -11.81 -39.62
N SER A 463 29.02 -11.75 -38.93
CA SER A 463 29.86 -12.90 -38.61
C SER A 463 30.71 -12.63 -37.38
N ASP A 464 30.98 -13.68 -36.59
CA ASP A 464 31.87 -13.69 -35.43
C ASP A 464 33.37 -13.86 -35.78
N ALA A 465 33.73 -13.80 -37.07
CA ALA A 465 35.09 -14.07 -37.55
C ALA A 465 36.13 -13.02 -37.14
N LEU A 466 35.70 -11.78 -36.88
CA LEU A 466 36.56 -10.62 -36.55
C LEU A 466 37.70 -10.40 -37.57
N ASP A 467 37.37 -10.48 -38.85
CA ASP A 467 38.29 -10.48 -39.99
C ASP A 467 38.80 -9.10 -40.41
N GLN A 468 38.23 -8.02 -39.89
CA GLN A 468 38.68 -6.65 -40.09
C GLN A 468 39.24 -6.05 -38.80
N SER A 469 40.10 -5.04 -38.91
CA SER A 469 40.67 -4.37 -37.73
C SER A 469 40.92 -2.89 -38.00
N VAL A 470 40.60 -2.04 -37.03
CA VAL A 470 40.92 -0.60 -37.04
C VAL A 470 41.56 -0.19 -35.72
N GLN A 471 42.51 0.74 -35.76
CA GLN A 471 43.06 1.34 -34.54
C GLN A 471 42.24 2.57 -34.15
N GLY A 472 41.95 2.69 -32.86
CA GLY A 472 41.24 3.83 -32.30
C GLY A 472 41.66 4.08 -30.85
N LEU A 473 41.18 5.20 -30.30
CA LEU A 473 41.35 5.51 -28.89
C LEU A 473 40.30 4.78 -28.07
N GLY A 474 40.64 4.42 -26.83
CA GLY A 474 39.78 3.65 -25.92
C GLY A 474 38.38 4.20 -25.79
N GLN A 475 38.21 5.53 -25.76
CA GLN A 475 36.90 6.19 -25.69
C GLN A 475 36.51 6.99 -26.97
N ALA A 476 37.18 6.75 -28.09
CA ALA A 476 36.85 7.36 -29.37
C ALA A 476 37.21 6.46 -30.56
N GLY A 477 36.86 5.17 -30.46
CA GLY A 477 36.99 4.22 -31.55
C GLY A 477 35.95 4.51 -32.64
N VAL A 478 36.35 4.43 -33.92
CA VAL A 478 35.44 4.66 -35.04
C VAL A 478 35.61 3.55 -36.09
N ILE A 479 34.50 2.87 -36.41
CA ILE A 479 34.40 1.96 -37.56
C ILE A 479 33.49 2.62 -38.59
N ASN A 480 33.98 2.75 -39.82
CA ASN A 480 33.19 3.23 -40.95
C ASN A 480 32.97 2.05 -41.90
N LEU A 481 31.72 1.63 -42.09
CA LEU A 481 31.34 0.63 -43.08
C LEU A 481 30.78 1.33 -44.32
N VAL A 482 31.38 1.08 -45.48
CA VAL A 482 30.96 1.71 -46.74
C VAL A 482 31.07 0.73 -47.91
N PRO A 483 29.98 0.48 -48.67
CA PRO A 483 28.56 0.63 -48.30
C PRO A 483 28.00 -0.59 -47.54
N VAL A 484 26.90 -0.40 -46.80
CA VAL A 484 26.07 -1.49 -46.24
C VAL A 484 24.75 -1.55 -47.02
N GLU A 485 24.26 -2.76 -47.28
CA GLU A 485 22.96 -2.99 -47.94
C GLU A 485 21.79 -2.68 -46.99
N PRO A 486 20.59 -2.32 -47.48
CA PRO A 486 19.42 -2.19 -46.63
C PRO A 486 19.00 -3.52 -46.01
N GLY A 487 18.66 -3.52 -44.73
CA GLY A 487 18.28 -4.73 -43.99
C GLY A 487 18.72 -4.75 -42.53
N GLU A 488 18.47 -5.88 -41.88
CA GLU A 488 18.95 -6.18 -40.53
C GLU A 488 20.38 -6.72 -40.60
N HIS A 489 21.24 -6.20 -39.74
CA HIS A 489 22.65 -6.53 -39.67
C HIS A 489 23.13 -6.62 -38.21
N ALA A 490 24.27 -7.26 -37.98
CA ALA A 490 24.92 -7.32 -36.69
C ALA A 490 26.43 -7.02 -36.81
N LEU A 491 26.89 -5.98 -36.11
CA LEU A 491 28.32 -5.71 -35.98
C LEU A 491 28.87 -6.55 -34.84
N HIS A 492 29.83 -7.43 -35.14
CA HIS A 492 30.59 -8.15 -34.12
C HIS A 492 31.90 -7.42 -33.90
N VAL A 493 32.22 -7.06 -32.66
CA VAL A 493 33.43 -6.30 -32.34
C VAL A 493 34.12 -6.78 -31.07
N GLN A 494 35.44 -6.75 -31.09
CA GLN A 494 36.32 -7.02 -29.96
C GLN A 494 37.43 -5.97 -29.93
N ALA A 495 37.71 -5.40 -28.76
CA ALA A 495 38.81 -4.46 -28.58
C ALA A 495 40.01 -5.16 -27.92
N VAL A 496 41.21 -4.88 -28.44
CA VAL A 496 42.48 -5.41 -27.94
C VAL A 496 43.40 -4.25 -27.61
N GLY A 497 43.78 -4.12 -26.34
CA GLY A 497 44.63 -3.05 -25.84
C GLY A 497 45.65 -3.52 -24.80
N ALA A 498 46.34 -2.58 -24.17
CA ALA A 498 47.36 -2.88 -23.17
C ALA A 498 46.80 -3.57 -21.90
N SER A 499 45.50 -3.40 -21.64
CA SER A 499 44.75 -4.03 -20.54
C SER A 499 44.27 -5.46 -20.86
N GLY A 500 44.38 -5.91 -22.11
CA GLY A 500 43.91 -7.23 -22.57
C GLY A 500 42.92 -7.15 -23.73
N GLU A 501 42.18 -8.24 -23.93
CA GLU A 501 41.14 -8.38 -24.96
C GLU A 501 39.76 -8.34 -24.28
N THR A 502 38.79 -7.65 -24.89
CA THR A 502 37.39 -7.68 -24.43
C THR A 502 36.70 -8.98 -24.87
N ASN A 503 35.48 -9.23 -24.38
CA ASN A 503 34.60 -10.19 -25.05
C ASN A 503 34.19 -9.65 -26.43
N VAL A 504 33.74 -10.57 -27.29
CA VAL A 504 33.11 -10.21 -28.56
C VAL A 504 31.71 -9.73 -28.26
N ILE A 505 31.38 -8.52 -28.72
CA ILE A 505 30.05 -7.92 -28.58
C ILE A 505 29.38 -7.97 -29.92
N GLU A 506 28.12 -8.43 -29.92
CA GLU A 506 27.22 -8.41 -31.06
C GLU A 506 26.28 -7.20 -30.91
N PHE A 507 26.36 -6.26 -31.85
CA PHE A 507 25.53 -5.07 -31.90
C PHE A 507 24.57 -5.13 -33.10
N PRO A 508 23.28 -5.46 -32.88
CA PRO A 508 22.29 -5.48 -33.94
C PRO A 508 21.93 -4.05 -34.39
N PHE A 509 21.76 -3.84 -35.68
CA PHE A 509 21.32 -2.58 -36.26
C PHE A 509 20.55 -2.79 -37.57
N THR A 510 19.76 -1.80 -37.96
CA THR A 510 18.98 -1.83 -39.21
C THR A 510 19.37 -0.66 -40.09
N VAL A 511 19.58 -0.94 -41.37
CA VAL A 511 19.83 0.08 -42.40
C VAL A 511 18.54 0.25 -43.22
N GLU A 512 17.99 1.47 -43.20
CA GLU A 512 16.75 1.82 -43.93
C GLU A 512 16.95 2.08 -45.43
#